data_AF-U1NSS8-F1
#
_entry.id   AF-U1NSS8-F1
#
_cell.length_a   1.000
_cell.length_b   1.000
_cell.length_c   1.000
_cell.angle_alpha   90.00
_cell.angle_beta   90.00
_cell.angle_gamma   90.00
#
_symmetry.space_group_name_H-M   'P 1'
#
loop_
_entity.id
_entity.type
_entity.pdbx_description
1 polymer ?
#
loop_
_entity_poly.entity_id
_entity_poly.type
_entity_poly.pdbx_seq_one_letter_code
_entity_poly.pdbx_strand_id
1 'polypeptide(L)'
;MPVQTLSVDTADGPRRTDTPALAFRNHDHEGMTAVAVTITDETDTTVHEASYTLTPQVAWQTALPIEPGTYRVTATIAGNTATAECRIDADAAVMATIELGNGAISVTDGA
;
A
#
# COMPACT_ATOMS: atom_id res chain seq x y z
N MET A 1 9.70 17.95 27.04
CA MET A 1 9.50 17.72 25.60
C MET A 1 8.37 16.69 25.46
N PRO A 2 7.14 17.05 25.08
CA PRO A 2 6.10 16.04 24.86
C PRO A 2 6.33 15.32 23.53
N VAL A 3 6.44 13.99 23.61
CA VAL A 3 6.45 13.07 22.46
C VAL A 3 5.05 13.03 21.86
N GLN A 4 4.92 13.27 20.55
CA GLN A 4 3.64 13.20 19.85
C GLN A 4 3.21 11.74 19.72
N THR A 5 2.04 11.43 20.27
CA THR A 5 1.34 10.15 20.16
C THR A 5 0.83 9.99 18.72
N LEU A 6 1.19 8.89 18.07
CA LEU A 6 0.62 8.49 16.78
C LEU A 6 -0.82 8.01 17.01
N SER A 7 -1.79 8.89 16.75
CA SER A 7 -3.21 8.52 16.75
C SER A 7 -3.56 7.88 15.42
N VAL A 8 -3.60 6.54 15.39
CA VAL A 8 -4.40 5.82 14.39
C VAL A 8 -5.84 5.83 14.89
N ASP A 9 -6.64 6.73 14.34
CA ASP A 9 -8.09 6.75 14.54
C ASP A 9 -8.70 5.60 13.71
N THR A 10 -8.59 4.38 14.22
CA THR A 10 -9.27 3.23 13.61
C THR A 10 -10.70 3.23 14.10
N ALA A 11 -11.59 3.84 13.31
CA ALA A 11 -13.03 3.63 13.47
C ALA A 11 -13.33 2.13 13.39
N ASP A 12 -13.83 1.56 14.49
CA ASP A 12 -14.21 0.16 14.65
C ASP A 12 -15.47 -0.14 13.81
N GLY A 13 -15.26 -0.37 12.52
CA GLY A 13 -16.21 -1.03 11.62
C GLY A 13 -16.13 -2.56 11.74
N PRO A 14 -17.09 -3.32 11.18
CA PRO A 14 -17.10 -4.79 11.28
C PRO A 14 -15.72 -5.33 10.85
N ARG A 15 -15.19 -6.30 11.62
CA ARG A 15 -13.90 -6.97 11.33
C ARG A 15 -13.95 -7.60 9.95
N ARG A 16 -13.61 -6.83 8.93
CA ARG A 16 -13.34 -7.33 7.59
C ARG A 16 -12.14 -8.23 7.72
N THR A 17 -12.24 -9.43 7.15
CA THR A 17 -11.13 -10.38 7.09
C THR A 17 -9.92 -9.67 6.46
N ASP A 18 -8.78 -9.71 7.12
CA ASP A 18 -7.54 -9.14 6.60
C ASP A 18 -7.12 -9.92 5.34
N THR A 19 -7.30 -9.31 4.18
CA THR A 19 -6.95 -9.85 2.86
C THR A 19 -5.54 -9.39 2.49
N PRO A 20 -4.62 -10.27 2.08
CA PRO A 20 -3.28 -9.86 1.64
C PRO A 20 -3.41 -8.91 0.43
N ALA A 21 -3.06 -7.64 0.61
CA ALA A 21 -3.45 -6.59 -0.33
C ALA A 21 -2.28 -5.84 -0.96
N LEU A 22 -1.22 -5.59 -0.18
CA LEU A 22 -0.08 -4.81 -0.61
C LEU A 22 1.24 -5.52 -0.28
N ALA A 23 2.11 -5.65 -1.28
CA ALA A 23 3.52 -5.95 -1.13
C ALA A 23 4.34 -4.70 -1.37
N PHE A 24 5.33 -4.44 -0.52
CA PHE A 24 6.29 -3.36 -0.66
C PHE A 24 7.68 -3.91 -0.89
N ARG A 25 8.40 -3.35 -1.85
CA ARG A 25 9.83 -3.61 -2.07
C ARG A 25 10.55 -2.29 -2.25
N ASN A 26 11.52 -2.02 -1.38
CA ASN A 26 12.42 -0.89 -1.54
C ASN A 26 13.81 -1.39 -1.92
N HIS A 27 14.31 -1.00 -3.08
CA HIS A 27 15.65 -1.30 -3.56
C HIS A 27 16.67 -0.21 -3.22
N ASP A 28 16.25 0.90 -2.63
CA ASP A 28 17.17 1.94 -2.19
C ASP A 28 18.07 1.41 -1.07
N HIS A 29 19.35 1.78 -1.15
CA HIS A 29 20.40 1.35 -0.21
C HIS A 29 20.48 2.22 1.04
N GLU A 30 19.89 3.41 1.01
CA GLU A 30 19.90 4.38 2.10
C GLU A 30 18.64 5.25 2.07
N GLY A 31 18.36 5.92 3.19
CA GLY A 31 17.20 6.79 3.33
C GLY A 31 15.89 6.05 3.62
N MET A 32 15.02 6.69 4.39
CA MET A 32 13.64 6.23 4.58
C MET A 32 12.75 6.94 3.57
N THR A 33 11.90 6.18 2.90
CA THR A 33 11.00 6.71 1.87
C THR A 33 9.56 6.61 2.34
N ALA A 34 8.88 7.75 2.40
CA ALA A 34 7.45 7.81 2.69
C ALA A 34 6.65 7.60 1.39
N VAL A 35 5.76 6.62 1.40
CA VAL A 35 4.91 6.22 0.27
C VAL A 35 3.45 6.44 0.65
N ALA A 36 2.79 7.36 -0.02
CA ALA A 36 1.34 7.51 0.10
C ALA A 36 0.66 6.50 -0.83
N VAL A 37 -0.23 5.68 -0.30
CA VAL A 37 -0.97 4.65 -1.05
C VAL A 37 -2.45 4.91 -0.92
N THR A 38 -3.14 4.93 -2.06
CA THR A 38 -4.59 5.04 -2.17
C THR A 38 -5.10 3.85 -2.98
N ILE A 39 -6.11 3.15 -2.47
CA ILE A 39 -6.79 2.06 -3.14
C ILE A 39 -8.24 2.48 -3.38
N THR A 40 -8.67 2.47 -4.63
CA THR A 40 -10.05 2.74 -5.03
C THR A 40 -10.67 1.51 -5.69
N ASP A 41 -11.93 1.23 -5.40
CA ASP A 41 -12.69 0.15 -6.04
C ASP A 41 -13.16 0.53 -7.46
N GLU A 42 -13.87 -0.38 -8.15
CA GLU A 42 -14.40 -0.11 -9.50
C GLU A 42 -15.43 1.02 -9.58
N THR A 43 -15.94 1.50 -8.44
CA THR A 43 -16.87 2.63 -8.35
C THR A 43 -16.15 3.96 -8.13
N ASP A 44 -14.82 3.97 -8.21
CA ASP A 44 -13.93 5.08 -7.83
C ASP A 44 -14.07 5.49 -6.34
N THR A 45 -14.56 4.58 -5.48
CA THR A 45 -14.63 4.83 -4.03
C THR A 45 -13.30 4.45 -3.38
N THR A 46 -12.72 5.36 -2.60
CA THR A 46 -11.52 5.08 -1.79
C THR A 46 -11.86 4.10 -0.67
N VAL A 47 -11.33 2.89 -0.77
CA VAL A 47 -11.51 1.82 0.24
C VAL A 47 -10.35 1.78 1.24
N HIS A 48 -9.19 2.32 0.86
CA HIS A 48 -8.02 2.41 1.74
C HIS A 48 -7.14 3.59 1.34
N GLU A 49 -6.63 4.31 2.34
CA GLU A 49 -5.68 5.40 2.17
C GLU A 49 -4.71 5.41 3.36
N ALA A 50 -3.41 5.27 3.10
CA ALA A 50 -2.39 5.24 4.15
C ALA A 50 -1.03 5.72 3.65
N SER A 51 -0.19 6.16 4.58
CA SER A 51 1.21 6.49 4.32
C SER A 51 2.12 5.47 5.00
N TYR A 52 3.02 4.87 4.23
CA TYR A 52 3.95 3.85 4.69
C TYR A 52 5.37 4.39 4.65
N THR A 53 6.13 4.22 5.74
CA THR A 53 7.56 4.54 5.77
C THR A 53 8.36 3.28 5.49
N LEU A 54 9.03 3.23 4.34
CA LEU A 54 9.85 2.10 3.93
C LEU A 54 11.31 2.36 4.30
N THR A 55 11.90 1.40 5.03
CA THR A 55 13.34 1.39 5.28
C THR A 55 14.09 0.93 4.02
N PRO A 56 15.40 1.23 3.92
CA PRO A 56 16.24 0.69 2.84
C PRO A 56 16.14 -0.82 2.74
N GLN A 57 16.18 -1.34 1.52
CA GLN A 57 16.22 -2.79 1.23
C GLN A 57 15.06 -3.61 1.84
N VAL A 58 13.93 -2.98 2.18
CA VAL A 58 12.80 -3.68 2.81
C VAL A 58 12.00 -4.48 1.77
N ALA A 59 11.61 -5.69 2.15
CA ALA A 59 10.57 -6.45 1.47
C ALA A 59 9.53 -6.85 2.53
N TRP A 60 8.31 -6.36 2.40
CA TRP A 60 7.25 -6.55 3.39
C TRP A 60 5.88 -6.62 2.73
N GLN A 61 4.92 -7.29 3.38
CA GLN A 61 3.55 -7.43 2.92
C GLN A 61 2.58 -7.05 4.04
N THR A 62 1.46 -6.43 3.68
CA THR A 62 0.40 -6.08 4.62
C THR A 62 -0.95 -6.54 4.09
N ALA A 63 -1.74 -7.07 5.00
CA ALA A 63 -3.13 -7.41 4.75
C ALA A 63 -4.02 -6.22 5.14
N LEU A 64 -5.10 -6.03 4.39
CA LEU A 64 -6.03 -4.93 4.58
C LEU A 64 -7.46 -5.46 4.74
N PRO A 65 -8.32 -4.74 5.47
CA PRO A 65 -9.74 -5.02 5.59
C PRO A 65 -10.49 -4.66 4.29
N ILE A 66 -10.20 -5.36 3.19
CA ILE A 66 -10.85 -5.19 1.89
C ILE A 66 -11.32 -6.53 1.34
N GLU A 67 -12.44 -6.51 0.63
CA GLU A 67 -12.96 -7.71 -0.02
C GLU A 67 -12.12 -8.08 -1.25
N PRO A 68 -12.14 -9.35 -1.70
CA PRO A 68 -11.56 -9.72 -2.97
C PRO A 68 -12.21 -8.95 -4.13
N GLY A 69 -11.40 -8.41 -5.04
CA GLY A 69 -11.89 -7.53 -6.09
C GLY A 69 -10.81 -6.99 -7.01
N THR A 70 -11.21 -6.16 -7.97
CA THR A 70 -10.30 -5.38 -8.80
C THR A 70 -10.24 -3.97 -8.25
N TYR A 71 -9.02 -3.50 -7.98
CA TYR A 71 -8.81 -2.20 -7.37
C TYR A 71 -7.81 -1.39 -8.19
N ARG A 72 -8.00 -0.08 -8.25
CA ARG A 72 -6.98 0.83 -8.73
C ARG A 72 -6.11 1.23 -7.55
N VAL A 73 -4.84 0.83 -7.60
CA VAL A 73 -3.84 1.15 -6.59
C VAL A 73 -2.98 2.29 -7.10
N THR A 74 -2.94 3.37 -6.34
CA THR A 74 -2.11 4.55 -6.61
C THR A 74 -1.10 4.71 -5.51
N ALA A 75 0.18 4.76 -5.86
CA ALA A 75 1.27 4.98 -4.93
C ALA A 75 2.04 6.24 -5.32
N THR A 76 2.37 7.09 -4.34
CA THR A 76 3.06 8.36 -4.55
C THR A 76 4.26 8.51 -3.62
N ILE A 77 5.41 8.88 -4.19
CA ILE A 77 6.64 9.23 -3.46
C ILE A 77 7.15 10.59 -3.93
N ALA A 78 7.40 11.53 -3.03
CA ALA A 78 8.03 12.82 -3.35
C ALA A 78 7.49 13.54 -4.62
N GLY A 79 6.19 13.39 -4.93
CA GLY A 79 5.55 13.95 -6.12
C GLY A 79 5.52 13.05 -7.37
N ASN A 80 6.22 11.92 -7.38
CA ASN A 80 6.11 10.88 -8.41
C ASN A 80 4.96 9.93 -8.05
N THR A 81 4.09 9.66 -9.02
CA THR A 81 2.92 8.79 -8.84
C THR A 81 2.98 7.63 -9.82
N ALA A 82 2.71 6.42 -9.32
CA ALA A 82 2.46 5.23 -10.12
C ALA A 82 1.07 4.69 -9.80
N THR A 83 0.36 4.25 -10.83
CA THR A 83 -1.00 3.73 -10.72
C THR A 83 -1.13 2.47 -11.55
N ALA A 84 -1.79 1.45 -11.01
CA ALA A 84 -2.16 0.25 -11.74
C ALA A 84 -3.52 -0.29 -11.28
N GLU A 85 -4.19 -1.01 -12.16
CA GLU A 85 -5.31 -1.86 -11.78
C GLU A 85 -4.74 -3.20 -11.33
N CYS A 86 -5.09 -3.61 -10.11
CA CYS A 86 -4.59 -4.81 -9.46
C CYS A 86 -5.75 -5.65 -8.97
N ARG A 87 -5.61 -6.97 -9.10
CA ARG A 87 -6.52 -7.91 -8.47
C ARG A 87 -6.03 -8.17 -7.05
N ILE A 88 -6.94 -8.07 -6.09
CA ILE A 88 -6.67 -8.43 -4.70
C ILE A 88 -7.59 -9.57 -4.35
N ASP A 89 -7.04 -10.66 -3.82
CA ASP A 89 -7.80 -11.84 -3.40
C ASP A 89 -7.26 -12.37 -2.06
N ALA A 90 -7.93 -13.36 -1.48
CA ALA A 90 -7.48 -14.06 -0.27
C ALA A 90 -6.17 -14.84 -0.49
N ASP A 91 -5.76 -15.05 -1.74
CA ASP A 91 -4.47 -15.62 -2.08
C ASP A 91 -3.35 -14.56 -1.97
N ALA A 92 -2.32 -14.86 -1.18
CA ALA A 92 -1.16 -13.99 -1.03
C ALA A 92 -0.30 -13.86 -2.30
N ALA A 93 -0.58 -14.60 -3.37
CA ALA A 93 0.00 -14.34 -4.69
C ALA A 93 -0.72 -13.19 -5.44
N VAL A 94 -2.00 -12.96 -5.14
CA VAL A 94 -2.88 -12.04 -5.86
C VAL A 94 -3.05 -10.76 -5.05
N MET A 95 -2.01 -9.92 -5.08
CA MET A 95 -1.95 -8.64 -4.36
C MET A 95 -1.20 -7.59 -5.16
N ALA A 96 -1.43 -6.30 -4.88
CA ALA A 96 -0.69 -5.24 -5.55
C ALA A 96 0.74 -5.14 -5.00
N THR A 97 1.73 -5.04 -5.90
CA THR A 97 3.13 -4.86 -5.55
C THR A 97 3.57 -3.43 -5.84
N ILE A 98 4.12 -2.78 -4.83
CA ILE A 98 4.67 -1.42 -4.89
C ILE A 98 6.19 -1.54 -4.75
N GLU A 99 6.90 -1.23 -5.84
CA GLU A 99 8.35 -1.29 -5.89
C GLU A 99 8.95 0.11 -5.99
N LEU A 100 10.04 0.32 -5.26
CA LEU A 100 10.78 1.56 -5.20
C LEU A 100 12.25 1.30 -5.46
N GLY A 101 12.90 2.22 -6.15
CA GLY A 101 14.34 2.17 -6.32
C GLY A 101 14.87 3.30 -7.19
N ASN A 102 16.01 3.85 -6.81
CA ASN A 102 16.66 4.97 -7.50
C ASN A 102 15.73 6.18 -7.69
N GLY A 103 14.83 6.42 -6.72
CA GLY A 103 13.83 7.49 -6.77
C GLY A 103 12.64 7.24 -7.72
N ALA A 104 12.55 6.06 -8.32
CA ALA A 104 11.39 5.63 -9.09
C ALA A 104 10.40 4.85 -8.21
N ILE A 105 9.13 4.87 -8.61
CA ILE A 105 8.06 4.05 -8.03
C ILE A 105 7.32 3.33 -9.14
N SER A 106 6.94 2.08 -8.89
CA SER A 106 6.07 1.29 -9.76
C SER A 106 5.02 0.57 -8.94
N VAL A 107 3.84 0.40 -9.54
CA VAL A 107 2.77 -0.46 -9.02
C VAL A 107 2.50 -1.53 -10.06
N THR A 108 2.47 -2.78 -9.64
CA THR A 108 2.25 -3.95 -10.50
C THR A 108 1.23 -4.89 -9.87
N ASP A 109 0.45 -5.56 -10.72
CA ASP A 109 -0.46 -6.62 -10.29
C ASP A 109 0.33 -7.89 -9.92
N GLY A 110 -0.03 -8.51 -8.82
CA GLY A 110 0.53 -9.79 -8.38
C GLY A 110 -0.07 -10.92 -9.22
N ALA A 111 0.75 -11.51 -10.09
CA ALA A 111 0.37 -12.62 -10.97
C ALA A 111 0.48 -13.98 -10.29
#